data_AF-A0A967F933-F1
#
_entry.id   AF-A0A967F933-F1
#
_cell.length_a   1.000
_cell.length_b   1.000
_cell.length_c   1.000
_cell.angle_alpha   90.00
_cell.angle_beta   90.00
_cell.angle_gamma   90.00
#
_symmetry.space_group_name_H-M   'P 1'
#
loop_
_entity.id
_entity.type
_entity.pdbx_description
1 polymer ?
#
loop_
_entity_poly.entity_id
_entity_poly.type
_entity_poly.pdbx_seq_one_letter_code
_entity_poly.pdbx_strand_id
1 'polypeptide(L)'
;MSADTPGPGFAIAALRERLDAIDARILELVAERQELVTRIGESKHREGRALRDYGREREVIEKGMQRAEALGMPGAIARDILERLIHHSLSNQEQRQLVASGHGAGLRALVIGGKGRMGDWLARYFDALGYAVEIADPAPGESLFREVGDWRETPLDHDVIAVAAPLRASNTILGELATHRPSGLVFDIGSLKGPLQEGLEAMRKAGCRITSVHPMFGPAELMLSGRHILFVDAGNADA
;
A
#
# COMPACT_ATOMS: atom_id res chain seq x y z
N MET A 1 21.30 54.15 28.45
CA MET A 1 20.93 53.37 27.26
C MET A 1 20.25 52.10 27.75
N SER A 2 18.92 52.13 27.82
CA SER A 2 18.13 50.97 28.23
C SER A 2 18.01 50.04 27.03
N ALA A 3 18.56 48.83 27.15
CA ALA A 3 18.33 47.80 26.16
C ALA A 3 16.86 47.39 26.23
N ASP A 4 16.17 47.58 25.11
CA ASP A 4 14.77 47.24 24.90
C ASP A 4 14.66 45.71 24.86
N THR A 5 14.27 45.09 25.97
CA THR A 5 14.07 43.64 26.03
C THR A 5 12.81 43.30 25.23
N PRO A 6 12.90 42.54 24.12
CA PRO A 6 11.74 42.29 23.28
C PRO A 6 10.64 41.55 24.06
N GLY A 7 9.41 42.04 23.98
CA GLY A 7 8.27 41.44 24.68
C GLY A 7 7.96 40.00 24.21
N PRO A 8 7.23 39.21 25.01
CA PRO A 8 6.99 37.77 24.75
C PRO A 8 6.33 37.46 23.40
N GLY A 9 5.55 38.39 22.83
CA GLY A 9 4.98 38.24 21.48
C GLY A 9 6.02 38.30 20.34
N PHE A 10 7.09 39.10 20.52
CA PHE A 10 8.19 39.19 19.56
C PHE A 10 9.01 37.90 19.55
N ALA A 11 9.19 37.27 20.71
CA ALA A 11 9.88 36.00 20.83
C ALA A 11 9.15 34.85 20.10
N ILE A 12 7.82 34.79 20.17
CA ILE A 12 7.03 33.78 19.43
C ILE A 12 7.09 34.04 17.92
N ALA A 13 6.99 35.30 17.49
CA ALA A 13 7.07 35.66 16.07
C ALA A 13 8.42 35.24 15.46
N ALA A 14 9.53 35.54 16.14
CA ALA A 14 10.87 35.13 15.70
C ALA A 14 11.05 33.60 15.66
N LEU A 15 10.45 32.87 16.59
CA LEU A 15 10.45 31.40 16.57
C LEU A 15 9.66 30.84 15.38
N ARG A 16 8.52 31.44 15.01
CA ARG A 16 7.74 31.05 13.84
C ARG A 16 8.48 31.31 12.55
N GLU A 17 9.10 32.47 12.41
CA GLU A 17 9.92 32.80 11.23
C GLU A 17 11.08 31.80 11.06
N ARG A 18 11.69 31.37 12.18
CA ARG A 18 12.70 30.33 12.16
C ARG A 18 12.14 28.95 11.79
N LEU A 19 10.92 28.60 12.20
CA LEU A 19 10.25 27.37 11.78
C LEU A 19 9.96 27.40 10.28
N ASP A 20 9.41 28.50 9.76
CA ASP A 20 9.10 28.66 8.33
C ASP A 20 10.37 28.49 7.47
N ALA A 21 11.50 29.03 7.93
CA ALA A 21 12.78 28.87 7.26
C ALA A 21 13.29 27.41 7.27
N ILE A 22 13.05 26.66 8.36
CA ILE A 22 13.38 25.24 8.45
C ILE A 22 12.48 24.44 7.50
N ASP A 23 11.19 24.70 7.48
CA ASP A 23 10.22 24.00 6.63
C ASP A 23 10.51 24.21 5.15
N ALA A 24 10.84 25.45 4.75
CA ALA A 24 11.32 25.75 3.41
C ALA A 24 12.57 24.93 3.06
N ARG A 25 13.53 24.84 3.99
CA ARG A 25 14.76 24.07 3.77
C ARG A 25 14.52 22.57 3.69
N ILE A 26 13.55 22.04 4.44
CA ILE A 26 13.14 20.63 4.32
C ILE A 26 12.62 20.36 2.92
N LEU A 27 11.76 21.22 2.38
CA LEU A 27 11.21 21.06 1.03
C LEU A 27 12.29 21.15 -0.05
N GLU A 28 13.25 22.06 0.07
CA GLU A 28 14.42 22.14 -0.82
C GLU A 28 15.24 20.86 -0.82
N LEU A 29 15.56 20.31 0.37
CA LEU A 29 16.32 19.07 0.51
C LEU A 29 15.56 17.86 -0.04
N VAL A 30 14.24 17.84 0.13
CA VAL A 30 13.38 16.82 -0.45
C VAL A 30 13.43 16.91 -1.98
N ALA A 31 13.34 18.09 -2.57
CA ALA A 31 13.42 18.28 -4.03
C ALA A 31 14.78 17.80 -4.58
N GLU A 32 15.88 18.20 -3.94
CA GLU A 32 17.24 17.77 -4.31
C GLU A 32 17.38 16.24 -4.23
N ARG A 33 16.86 15.62 -3.17
CA ARG A 33 16.82 14.16 -3.03
C ARG A 33 16.11 13.51 -4.21
N GLN A 34 14.98 14.05 -4.67
CA GLN A 34 14.22 13.49 -5.79
C GLN A 34 14.98 13.58 -7.12
N GLU A 35 15.69 14.68 -7.36
CA GLU A 35 16.55 14.82 -8.53
C GLU A 35 17.68 13.78 -8.54
N LEU A 36 18.33 13.55 -7.39
CA LEU A 36 19.37 12.54 -7.25
C LEU A 36 18.85 11.13 -7.50
N VAL A 37 17.68 10.78 -6.93
CA VAL A 37 17.06 9.48 -7.20
C VAL A 37 16.76 9.31 -8.69
N THR A 38 16.25 10.37 -9.34
CA THR A 38 15.94 10.36 -10.78
C THR A 38 17.18 10.02 -11.61
N ARG A 39 18.30 10.71 -11.34
CA ARG A 39 19.59 10.50 -12.03
C ARG A 39 20.17 9.11 -11.77
N ILE A 40 20.03 8.58 -10.55
CA ILE A 40 20.44 7.21 -10.22
C ILE A 40 19.60 6.21 -11.01
N GLY A 41 18.29 6.41 -11.11
CA GLY A 41 17.38 5.60 -11.91
C GLY A 41 17.79 5.56 -13.39
N GLU A 42 18.04 6.72 -14.01
CA GLU A 42 18.50 6.81 -15.40
C GLU A 42 19.84 6.10 -15.66
N SER A 43 20.74 6.10 -14.67
CA SER A 43 22.01 5.37 -14.77
C SER A 43 21.81 3.86 -14.69
N LYS A 44 21.00 3.38 -13.73
CA LYS A 44 20.69 1.95 -13.59
C LYS A 44 19.96 1.39 -14.82
N HIS A 45 19.09 2.21 -15.43
CA HIS A 45 18.37 1.84 -16.64
C HIS A 45 19.31 1.59 -17.83
N ARG A 46 20.32 2.46 -18.04
CA ARG A 46 21.35 2.28 -19.08
C ARG A 46 22.17 0.99 -18.90
N GLU A 47 22.27 0.50 -17.67
CA GLU A 47 22.99 -0.73 -17.33
C GLU A 47 22.08 -1.98 -17.32
N GLY A 48 20.80 -1.85 -17.66
CA GLY A 48 19.83 -2.96 -17.63
C GLY A 48 19.55 -3.51 -16.22
N ARG A 49 19.88 -2.74 -15.18
CA ARG A 49 19.66 -3.13 -13.78
C ARG A 49 18.28 -2.69 -13.31
N ALA A 50 17.70 -3.47 -12.39
CA ALA A 50 16.44 -3.12 -11.77
C ALA A 50 16.50 -1.70 -11.16
N LEU A 51 15.48 -0.89 -11.44
CA LEU A 51 15.40 0.50 -10.97
C LEU A 51 15.32 0.55 -9.44
N ARG A 52 14.70 -0.47 -8.86
CA ARG A 52 14.46 -0.61 -7.42
C ARG A 52 15.45 -1.56 -6.76
N ASP A 53 15.99 -1.12 -5.62
CA ASP A 53 17.00 -1.85 -4.84
C ASP A 53 16.54 -1.91 -3.38
N TYR A 54 15.86 -3.00 -3.04
CA TYR A 54 15.23 -3.19 -1.73
C TYR A 54 16.24 -3.34 -0.59
N GLY A 55 17.41 -3.92 -0.89
CA GLY A 55 18.51 -3.98 0.07
C GLY A 55 18.96 -2.56 0.44
N ARG A 56 19.08 -1.70 -0.57
CA ARG A 56 19.41 -0.29 -0.37
C ARG A 56 18.30 0.51 0.33
N GLU A 57 17.02 0.28 0.00
CA GLU A 57 15.89 0.94 0.68
C GLU A 57 15.86 0.64 2.17
N ARG A 58 15.98 -0.65 2.54
CA ARG A 58 16.02 -1.06 3.95
C ARG A 58 17.20 -0.43 4.68
N GLU A 59 18.37 -0.41 4.06
CA GLU A 59 19.57 0.23 4.62
C GLU A 59 19.36 1.73 4.85
N VAL A 60 18.70 2.43 3.93
CA VAL A 60 18.37 3.85 4.06
C VAL A 60 17.42 4.10 5.24
N ILE A 61 16.39 3.26 5.39
CA ILE A 61 15.42 3.38 6.50
C ILE A 61 16.10 3.09 7.84
N GLU A 62 16.85 1.99 7.96
CA GLU A 62 17.56 1.62 9.19
C GLU A 62 18.55 2.71 9.62
N LYS A 63 19.36 3.23 8.68
CA LYS A 63 20.27 4.34 8.96
C LYS A 63 19.54 5.62 9.35
N GLY A 64 18.39 5.88 8.73
CA GLY A 64 17.53 7.00 9.06
C GLY A 64 16.99 6.92 10.49
N MET A 65 16.48 5.76 10.89
CA MET A 65 15.98 5.50 12.24
C MET A 65 17.08 5.72 13.28
N GLN A 66 18.25 5.11 13.08
CA GLN A 66 19.41 5.27 13.98
C GLN A 66 19.82 6.74 14.11
N ARG A 67 19.80 7.49 13.00
CA ARG A 67 20.15 8.91 12.99
C ARG A 67 19.11 9.79 13.69
N ALA A 68 17.83 9.49 13.55
CA ALA A 68 16.78 10.17 14.29
C ALA A 68 16.91 9.94 15.80
N GLU A 69 17.15 8.69 16.21
CA GLU A 69 17.37 8.34 17.62
C GLU A 69 18.59 9.07 18.20
N ALA A 70 19.68 9.15 17.45
CA ALA A 70 20.87 9.92 17.84
C ALA A 70 20.60 11.44 17.98
N LEU A 71 19.56 11.97 17.32
CA LEU A 71 19.13 13.36 17.42
C LEU A 71 18.03 13.57 18.50
N GLY A 72 17.68 12.53 19.25
CA GLY A 72 16.62 12.58 20.27
C GLY A 72 15.20 12.52 19.71
N MET A 73 15.04 12.09 18.45
CA MET A 73 13.74 11.87 17.81
C MET A 73 13.40 10.38 17.76
N PRO A 74 12.14 9.98 17.93
CA PRO A 74 11.73 8.59 17.73
C PRO A 74 12.07 8.09 16.31
N GLY A 75 12.72 6.94 16.20
CA GLY A 75 13.08 6.34 14.91
C GLY A 75 11.88 6.12 13.98
N ALA A 76 10.69 5.89 14.54
CA ALA A 76 9.44 5.77 13.80
C ALA A 76 9.13 6.99 12.91
N ILE A 77 9.44 8.21 13.37
CA ILE A 77 9.21 9.43 12.58
C ILE A 77 10.11 9.44 11.34
N ALA A 78 11.39 9.08 11.50
CA ALA A 78 12.33 8.98 10.38
C ALA A 78 11.88 7.92 9.37
N ARG A 79 11.41 6.76 9.85
CA ARG A 79 10.83 5.72 9.01
C ARG A 79 9.68 6.28 8.17
N ASP A 80 8.69 6.90 8.80
CA ASP A 80 7.50 7.42 8.10
C ASP A 80 7.86 8.44 7.02
N ILE A 81 8.79 9.36 7.31
CA ILE A 81 9.26 10.36 6.33
C ILE A 81 9.99 9.68 5.18
N LEU A 82 10.95 8.81 5.47
CA LEU A 82 11.77 8.17 4.44
C LEU A 82 10.97 7.22 3.56
N GLU A 83 10.04 6.44 4.13
CA GLU A 83 9.14 5.58 3.37
C GLU A 83 8.28 6.40 2.42
N ARG A 84 7.70 7.52 2.86
CA ARG A 84 6.94 8.44 2.00
C ARG A 84 7.79 9.04 0.88
N LEU A 85 9.02 9.46 1.18
CA LEU A 85 9.94 10.04 0.19
C LEU A 85 10.45 9.03 -0.83
N ILE A 86 10.73 7.79 -0.41
CA ILE A 86 11.06 6.67 -1.30
C ILE A 86 9.85 6.36 -2.19
N HIS A 87 8.65 6.26 -1.61
CA HIS A 87 7.44 6.02 -2.37
C HIS A 87 7.14 7.11 -3.41
N HIS A 88 7.30 8.39 -3.05
CA HIS A 88 7.10 9.50 -4.00
C HIS A 88 8.14 9.48 -5.15
N SER A 89 9.37 9.08 -4.83
CA SER A 89 10.44 8.96 -5.83
C SER A 89 10.16 7.87 -6.87
N LEU A 90 9.48 6.80 -6.43
CA LEU A 90 9.08 5.68 -7.26
C LEU A 90 7.80 5.99 -8.04
N SER A 91 6.82 6.71 -7.48
CA SER A 91 5.60 7.10 -8.20
C SER A 91 5.87 8.04 -9.40
N ASN A 92 6.92 8.86 -9.40
CA ASN A 92 7.24 9.66 -10.60
C ASN A 92 7.99 8.89 -11.72
N GLN A 93 8.63 7.76 -11.42
CA GLN A 93 9.44 6.98 -12.39
C GLN A 93 8.86 5.57 -12.68
N GLU A 94 8.40 4.85 -11.67
CA GLU A 94 7.66 3.59 -11.80
C GLU A 94 6.28 3.82 -12.42
N GLN A 95 5.58 4.93 -12.18
CA GLN A 95 4.30 5.19 -12.89
C GLN A 95 4.52 5.37 -14.40
N ARG A 96 5.72 5.77 -14.86
CA ARG A 96 6.06 5.78 -16.29
C ARG A 96 6.43 4.38 -16.82
N GLN A 97 6.92 3.47 -15.99
CA GLN A 97 7.28 2.09 -16.38
C GLN A 97 6.15 1.07 -16.17
N LEU A 98 5.30 1.22 -15.16
CA LEU A 98 4.09 0.42 -14.87
C LEU A 98 2.96 0.76 -15.84
N VAL A 99 2.77 2.05 -16.15
CA VAL A 99 1.90 2.47 -17.27
C VAL A 99 2.46 1.96 -18.61
N ALA A 100 3.79 1.85 -18.75
CA ALA A 100 4.40 1.29 -19.95
C ALA A 100 4.38 -0.25 -20.01
N SER A 101 4.22 -0.96 -18.88
CA SER A 101 4.09 -2.43 -18.84
C SER A 101 2.64 -2.92 -18.79
N GLY A 102 1.66 -2.04 -18.58
CA GLY A 102 0.23 -2.31 -18.73
C GLY A 102 -0.37 -3.31 -17.74
N HIS A 103 0.34 -3.71 -16.69
CA HIS A 103 -0.12 -4.70 -15.72
C HIS A 103 -1.13 -4.10 -14.74
N GLY A 104 -2.40 -3.97 -15.16
CA GLY A 104 -3.50 -3.46 -14.33
C GLY A 104 -4.18 -2.21 -14.89
N ALA A 105 -3.56 -1.53 -15.85
CA ALA A 105 -4.10 -0.30 -16.45
C ALA A 105 -5.46 -0.57 -17.13
N GLY A 106 -6.52 0.03 -16.57
CA GLY A 106 -7.90 -0.13 -17.05
C GLY A 106 -8.67 -1.30 -16.41
N LEU A 107 -8.05 -2.05 -15.51
CA LEU A 107 -8.70 -3.11 -14.73
C LEU A 107 -9.27 -2.57 -13.42
N ARG A 108 -10.26 -3.25 -12.85
CA ARG A 108 -10.95 -2.89 -11.61
C ARG A 108 -10.67 -3.91 -10.51
N ALA A 109 -10.38 -3.42 -9.31
CA ALA A 109 -10.17 -4.27 -8.13
C ALA A 109 -11.16 -3.92 -7.02
N LEU A 110 -11.75 -4.93 -6.39
CA LEU A 110 -12.55 -4.79 -5.18
C LEU A 110 -11.81 -5.41 -3.99
N VAL A 111 -11.67 -4.66 -2.89
CA VAL A 111 -11.16 -5.19 -1.62
C VAL A 111 -12.27 -5.23 -0.57
N ILE A 112 -12.73 -6.43 -0.22
CA ILE A 112 -13.70 -6.66 0.85
C ILE A 112 -12.94 -6.78 2.17
N GLY A 113 -13.28 -5.96 3.16
CA GLY A 113 -12.46 -5.75 4.35
C GLY A 113 -11.38 -4.68 4.16
N GLY A 114 -11.59 -3.76 3.22
CA GLY A 114 -10.62 -2.75 2.79
C GLY A 114 -10.22 -1.71 3.85
N LYS A 115 -10.96 -1.56 4.96
CA LYS A 115 -10.58 -0.69 6.09
C LYS A 115 -9.76 -1.45 7.14
N GLY A 116 -9.71 -2.78 7.06
CA GLY A 116 -8.78 -3.59 7.85
C GLY A 116 -7.33 -3.36 7.41
N ARG A 117 -6.37 -3.57 8.33
CA ARG A 117 -4.94 -3.27 8.06
C ARG A 117 -4.40 -3.91 6.77
N MET A 118 -4.69 -5.19 6.53
CA MET A 118 -4.25 -5.87 5.31
C MET A 118 -5.13 -5.54 4.09
N GLY A 119 -6.38 -5.12 4.31
CA GLY A 119 -7.25 -4.66 3.23
C GLY A 119 -6.79 -3.32 2.68
N ASP A 120 -6.47 -2.36 3.54
CA ASP A 120 -5.89 -1.07 3.15
C ASP A 120 -4.55 -1.28 2.42
N TRP A 121 -3.73 -2.22 2.92
CA TRP A 121 -2.50 -2.62 2.25
C TRP A 121 -2.73 -3.14 0.82
N LEU A 122 -3.66 -4.08 0.63
CA LEU A 122 -4.01 -4.62 -0.69
C LEU A 122 -4.55 -3.53 -1.62
N ALA A 123 -5.40 -2.63 -1.10
CA ALA A 123 -5.97 -1.54 -1.87
C ALA A 123 -4.88 -0.60 -2.40
N ARG A 124 -3.91 -0.23 -1.55
CA ARG A 124 -2.71 0.55 -1.96
C ARG A 124 -1.84 -0.21 -2.96
N TYR A 125 -1.69 -1.52 -2.78
CA TYR A 125 -0.92 -2.34 -3.69
C TYR A 125 -1.56 -2.39 -5.09
N PHE A 126 -2.88 -2.58 -5.19
CA PHE A 126 -3.59 -2.58 -6.46
C PHE A 126 -3.61 -1.20 -7.13
N ASP A 127 -3.78 -0.13 -6.37
CA ASP A 127 -3.71 1.24 -6.87
C ASP A 127 -2.32 1.55 -7.46
N ALA A 128 -1.25 1.10 -6.80
CA ALA A 128 0.11 1.22 -7.31
C ALA A 128 0.35 0.39 -8.60
N LEU A 129 -0.41 -0.69 -8.81
CA LEU A 129 -0.43 -1.44 -10.08
C LEU A 129 -1.32 -0.79 -11.15
N GLY A 130 -2.06 0.27 -10.82
CA GLY A 130 -2.90 1.02 -11.76
C GLY A 130 -4.34 0.50 -11.90
N TYR A 131 -4.82 -0.32 -10.97
CA TYR A 131 -6.23 -0.72 -10.92
C TYR A 131 -7.11 0.44 -10.47
N ALA A 132 -8.34 0.51 -10.97
CA ALA A 132 -9.39 1.29 -10.36
C ALA A 132 -9.92 0.55 -9.11
N VAL A 133 -9.49 1.00 -7.92
CA VAL A 133 -9.75 0.32 -6.66
C VAL A 133 -11.04 0.81 -6.00
N GLU A 134 -11.88 -0.14 -5.63
CA GLU A 134 -13.07 0.04 -4.79
C GLU A 134 -12.92 -0.81 -3.52
N ILE A 135 -13.49 -0.34 -2.41
CA ILE A 135 -13.49 -1.08 -1.14
C ILE A 135 -14.90 -1.27 -0.59
N ALA A 136 -15.11 -2.36 0.13
CA ALA A 136 -16.33 -2.61 0.89
C ALA A 136 -15.96 -3.10 2.30
N ASP A 137 -16.39 -2.37 3.33
CA ASP A 137 -16.09 -2.72 4.71
C ASP A 137 -17.15 -2.17 5.66
N PRO A 138 -17.78 -2.99 6.54
CA PRO A 138 -18.77 -2.52 7.49
C PRO A 138 -18.19 -1.63 8.60
N ALA A 139 -16.87 -1.58 8.77
CA ALA A 139 -16.24 -0.76 9.79
C ALA A 139 -16.44 0.74 9.52
N PRO A 140 -16.71 1.55 10.56
CA PRO A 140 -16.76 3.00 10.42
C PRO A 140 -15.34 3.54 10.14
N GLY A 141 -15.25 4.66 9.44
CA GLY A 141 -13.99 5.36 9.18
C GLY A 141 -13.84 5.79 7.72
N GLU A 142 -12.93 6.72 7.49
CA GLU A 142 -12.58 7.20 6.15
C GLU A 142 -11.58 6.25 5.47
N SER A 143 -11.62 6.20 4.14
CA SER A 143 -10.65 5.50 3.31
C SER A 143 -10.17 6.41 2.19
N LEU A 144 -8.97 6.14 1.69
CA LEU A 144 -8.43 6.80 0.50
C LEU A 144 -9.11 6.31 -0.80
N PHE A 145 -9.78 5.17 -0.73
CA PHE A 145 -10.39 4.50 -1.88
C PHE A 145 -11.91 4.66 -1.88
N ARG A 146 -12.51 4.57 -3.07
CA ARG A 146 -13.98 4.66 -3.22
C ARG A 146 -14.64 3.52 -2.46
N GLU A 147 -15.59 3.86 -1.59
CA GLU A 147 -16.39 2.89 -0.86
C GLU A 147 -17.71 2.60 -1.59
N VAL A 148 -18.03 1.32 -1.78
CA VAL A 148 -19.23 0.88 -2.54
C VAL A 148 -20.40 0.47 -1.65
N GLY A 149 -20.31 0.66 -0.32
CA GLY A 149 -21.34 0.22 0.62
C GLY A 149 -21.33 -1.30 0.81
N ASP A 150 -22.50 -1.96 0.72
CA ASP A 150 -22.56 -3.42 0.73
C ASP A 150 -22.15 -3.96 -0.66
N TRP A 151 -21.05 -4.71 -0.69
CA TRP A 151 -20.56 -5.33 -1.93
C TRP A 151 -21.59 -6.26 -2.58
N ARG A 152 -22.56 -6.80 -1.82
CA ARG A 152 -23.65 -7.65 -2.34
C ARG A 152 -24.58 -6.90 -3.30
N GLU A 153 -24.63 -5.57 -3.18
CA GLU A 153 -25.45 -4.70 -4.03
C GLU A 153 -24.68 -4.24 -5.28
N THR A 154 -23.41 -4.62 -5.39
CA THR A 154 -22.57 -4.26 -6.54
C THR A 154 -22.68 -5.30 -7.66
N PRO A 155 -22.40 -4.92 -8.92
CA PRO A 155 -22.40 -5.87 -10.04
C PRO A 155 -21.33 -6.97 -9.94
N LEU A 156 -20.30 -6.81 -9.09
CA LEU A 156 -19.15 -7.70 -8.96
C LEU A 156 -18.46 -8.01 -10.30
N ASP A 157 -18.41 -7.00 -11.17
CA ASP A 157 -17.78 -7.03 -12.50
C ASP A 157 -16.29 -6.63 -12.45
N HIS A 158 -15.67 -6.71 -11.27
CA HIS A 158 -14.26 -6.44 -11.05
C HIS A 158 -13.39 -7.56 -11.62
N ASP A 159 -12.21 -7.19 -12.13
CA ASP A 159 -11.22 -8.14 -12.64
C ASP A 159 -10.57 -8.94 -11.52
N VAL A 160 -10.44 -8.34 -10.34
CA VAL A 160 -9.89 -8.94 -9.12
C VAL A 160 -10.74 -8.58 -7.89
N ILE A 161 -11.06 -9.57 -7.06
CA ILE A 161 -11.75 -9.40 -5.78
C ILE A 161 -10.90 -10.04 -4.67
N ALA A 162 -10.41 -9.22 -3.74
CA ALA A 162 -9.65 -9.69 -2.60
C ALA A 162 -10.50 -9.70 -1.32
N VAL A 163 -10.53 -10.83 -0.62
CA VAL A 163 -11.25 -11.01 0.65
C VAL A 163 -10.27 -10.91 1.81
N ALA A 164 -10.28 -9.75 2.49
CA ALA A 164 -9.41 -9.37 3.59
C ALA A 164 -10.17 -9.22 4.93
N ALA A 165 -11.01 -10.19 5.26
CA ALA A 165 -11.82 -10.21 6.48
C ALA A 165 -11.33 -11.25 7.50
N PRO A 166 -11.83 -11.22 8.77
CA PRO A 166 -11.60 -12.29 9.74
C PRO A 166 -12.07 -13.65 9.19
N LEU A 167 -11.36 -14.74 9.51
CA LEU A 167 -11.57 -16.08 8.91
C LEU A 167 -13.03 -16.53 8.80
N ARG A 168 -13.83 -16.35 9.87
CA ARG A 168 -15.25 -16.73 9.86
C ARG A 168 -16.05 -15.88 8.85
N ALA A 169 -15.81 -14.58 8.82
CA ALA A 169 -16.46 -13.68 7.88
C ALA A 169 -16.01 -13.97 6.45
N SER A 170 -14.72 -14.23 6.22
CA SER A 170 -14.20 -14.61 4.91
C SER A 170 -14.86 -15.87 4.36
N ASN A 171 -15.08 -16.90 5.18
CA ASN A 171 -15.80 -18.11 4.73
C ASN A 171 -17.24 -17.79 4.28
N THR A 172 -17.95 -16.97 5.05
CA THR A 172 -19.30 -16.50 4.68
C THR A 172 -19.28 -15.70 3.38
N ILE A 173 -18.36 -14.73 3.25
CA ILE A 173 -18.21 -13.90 2.05
C ILE A 173 -17.93 -14.75 0.82
N LEU A 174 -17.02 -15.73 0.92
CA LEU A 174 -16.73 -16.65 -0.19
C LEU A 174 -17.96 -17.48 -0.58
N GLY A 175 -18.72 -17.98 0.39
CA GLY A 175 -19.96 -18.71 0.13
C GLY A 175 -21.01 -17.85 -0.58
N GLU A 176 -21.15 -16.59 -0.17
CA GLU A 176 -22.06 -15.63 -0.81
C GLU A 176 -21.57 -15.27 -2.23
N LEU A 177 -20.28 -14.97 -2.42
CA LEU A 177 -19.70 -14.72 -3.74
C LEU A 177 -19.93 -15.88 -4.72
N ALA A 178 -19.92 -17.12 -4.24
CA ALA A 178 -20.18 -18.30 -5.07
C ALA A 178 -21.60 -18.29 -5.68
N THR A 179 -22.57 -17.65 -5.01
CA THR A 179 -23.93 -17.48 -5.53
C THR A 179 -24.00 -16.42 -6.64
N HIS A 180 -23.18 -15.37 -6.52
CA HIS A 180 -23.10 -14.27 -7.49
C HIS A 180 -22.21 -14.58 -8.70
N ARG A 181 -21.29 -15.54 -8.57
CA ARG A 181 -20.40 -16.03 -9.63
C ARG A 181 -19.63 -14.90 -10.35
N PRO A 182 -18.81 -14.13 -9.61
CA PRO A 182 -17.98 -13.11 -10.23
C PRO A 182 -17.09 -13.71 -11.32
N SER A 183 -16.96 -12.98 -12.43
CA SER A 183 -16.14 -13.42 -13.56
C SER A 183 -14.64 -13.18 -13.32
N GLY A 184 -14.31 -12.22 -12.45
CA GLY A 184 -12.96 -11.88 -12.00
C GLY A 184 -12.25 -12.98 -11.21
N LEU A 185 -10.95 -12.79 -10.98
CA LEU A 185 -10.20 -13.57 -10.01
C LEU A 185 -10.65 -13.22 -8.60
N VAL A 186 -10.99 -14.21 -7.78
CA VAL A 186 -11.25 -14.04 -6.36
C VAL A 186 -10.13 -14.70 -5.56
N PHE A 187 -9.68 -14.05 -4.49
CA PHE A 187 -8.81 -14.70 -3.52
C PHE A 187 -9.00 -14.21 -2.09
N ASP A 188 -8.78 -15.09 -1.12
CA ASP A 188 -8.65 -14.70 0.29
C ASP A 188 -7.18 -14.59 0.72
N ILE A 189 -6.93 -13.85 1.80
CA ILE A 189 -5.59 -13.71 2.43
C ILE A 189 -5.46 -14.46 3.77
N GLY A 190 -6.38 -15.38 4.07
CA GLY A 190 -6.47 -16.04 5.37
C GLY A 190 -5.24 -16.92 5.67
N SER A 191 -4.73 -16.85 6.89
CA SER A 191 -3.64 -17.74 7.36
C SER A 191 -4.11 -19.19 7.55
N LEU A 192 -5.37 -19.33 7.99
CA LEU A 192 -6.17 -20.54 8.20
C LEU A 192 -6.90 -21.05 6.95
N LYS A 193 -6.55 -22.20 6.35
CA LYS A 193 -7.38 -22.76 5.24
C LYS A 193 -8.51 -23.68 5.68
N GLY A 194 -8.33 -24.44 6.77
CA GLY A 194 -9.40 -25.26 7.36
C GLY A 194 -10.72 -24.49 7.60
N PRO A 195 -10.68 -23.29 8.20
CA PRO A 195 -11.87 -22.46 8.41
C PRO A 195 -12.52 -21.88 7.15
N LEU A 196 -11.84 -21.93 5.99
CA LEU A 196 -12.31 -21.38 4.71
C LEU A 196 -12.76 -22.47 3.73
N GLN A 197 -12.64 -23.73 4.13
CA GLN A 197 -12.80 -24.88 3.24
C GLN A 197 -14.17 -24.92 2.56
N GLU A 198 -15.23 -24.60 3.29
CA GLU A 198 -16.60 -24.60 2.76
C GLU A 198 -16.80 -23.51 1.69
N GLY A 199 -16.34 -22.29 1.95
CA GLY A 199 -16.43 -21.17 1.03
C GLY A 199 -15.57 -21.36 -0.22
N LEU A 200 -14.34 -21.84 -0.06
CA LEU A 200 -13.45 -22.19 -1.18
C LEU A 200 -14.07 -23.27 -2.06
N GLU A 201 -14.62 -24.32 -1.46
CA GLU A 201 -15.29 -25.40 -2.20
C GLU A 201 -16.57 -24.93 -2.90
N ALA A 202 -17.33 -24.02 -2.28
CA ALA A 202 -18.51 -23.42 -2.90
C ALA A 202 -18.14 -22.61 -4.15
N MET A 203 -17.11 -21.76 -4.07
CA MET A 203 -16.59 -20.99 -5.20
C MET A 203 -16.10 -21.90 -6.33
N ARG A 204 -15.37 -22.97 -5.97
CA ARG A 204 -14.88 -23.97 -6.94
C ARG A 204 -16.03 -24.69 -7.64
N LYS A 205 -17.04 -25.17 -6.90
CA LYS A 205 -18.24 -25.82 -7.47
C LYS A 205 -19.06 -24.87 -8.35
N ALA A 206 -19.08 -23.58 -8.03
CA ALA A 206 -19.73 -22.55 -8.82
C ALA A 206 -18.96 -22.20 -10.11
N GLY A 207 -17.76 -22.75 -10.31
CA GLY A 207 -16.91 -22.48 -11.48
C GLY A 207 -16.21 -21.12 -11.43
N CYS A 208 -16.11 -20.50 -10.25
CA CYS A 208 -15.44 -19.22 -10.09
C CYS A 208 -13.92 -19.39 -10.18
N ARG A 209 -13.21 -18.36 -10.68
CA ARG A 209 -11.74 -18.28 -10.60
C ARG A 209 -11.34 -17.94 -9.17
N ILE A 210 -11.13 -18.96 -8.35
CA ILE A 210 -10.79 -18.83 -6.93
C ILE A 210 -9.39 -19.35 -6.66
N THR A 211 -8.60 -18.56 -5.95
CA THR A 211 -7.36 -19.01 -5.32
C THR A 211 -7.31 -18.51 -3.88
N SER A 212 -6.25 -18.86 -3.17
CA SER A 212 -6.11 -18.56 -1.76
C SER A 212 -4.65 -18.23 -1.48
N VAL A 213 -4.40 -17.05 -0.93
CA VAL A 213 -3.04 -16.59 -0.66
C VAL A 213 -2.83 -16.41 0.84
N HIS A 214 -1.58 -16.46 1.27
CA HIS A 214 -1.20 -16.04 2.62
C HIS A 214 0.02 -15.13 2.55
N PRO A 215 -0.15 -13.82 2.76
CA PRO A 215 0.94 -12.90 2.97
C PRO A 215 1.72 -13.28 4.24
N MET A 216 2.99 -13.67 4.13
CA MET A 216 3.86 -13.94 5.29
C MET A 216 4.48 -12.67 5.86
N PHE A 217 3.78 -11.54 5.70
CA PHE A 217 4.24 -10.22 6.08
C PHE A 217 3.08 -9.38 6.60
N GLY A 218 3.41 -8.34 7.36
CA GLY A 218 2.43 -7.48 8.01
C GLY A 218 1.99 -6.29 7.14
N PRO A 219 0.95 -5.57 7.58
CA PRO A 219 0.38 -4.43 6.85
C PRO A 219 1.28 -3.18 6.84
N ALA A 220 2.39 -3.20 7.58
CA ALA A 220 3.42 -2.17 7.54
C ALA A 220 4.33 -2.30 6.31
N GLU A 221 4.26 -3.42 5.59
CA GLU A 221 4.87 -3.53 4.29
C GLU A 221 4.09 -2.71 3.27
N LEU A 222 4.65 -2.44 2.09
CA LEU A 222 3.96 -1.65 1.06
C LEU A 222 3.93 -2.36 -0.30
N MET A 223 4.77 -3.38 -0.52
CA MET A 223 4.92 -4.09 -1.80
C MET A 223 5.30 -5.57 -1.59
N LEU A 224 5.15 -6.39 -2.63
CA LEU A 224 5.44 -7.83 -2.61
C LEU A 224 6.92 -8.21 -2.79
N SER A 225 7.77 -7.27 -3.19
CA SER A 225 9.17 -7.62 -3.51
C SER A 225 9.98 -7.98 -2.27
N GLY A 226 10.72 -9.09 -2.36
CA GLY A 226 11.44 -9.68 -1.23
C GLY A 226 10.53 -10.26 -0.16
N ARG A 227 9.22 -10.37 -0.42
CA ARG A 227 8.23 -10.94 0.48
C ARG A 227 7.76 -12.29 -0.06
N HIS A 228 7.38 -13.15 0.87
CA HIS A 228 6.83 -14.45 0.54
C HIS A 228 5.31 -14.39 0.66
N ILE A 229 4.64 -14.76 -0.42
CA ILE A 229 3.23 -15.14 -0.39
C ILE A 229 3.20 -16.66 -0.56
N LEU A 230 2.47 -17.34 0.32
CA LEU A 230 2.11 -18.72 0.08
C LEU A 230 0.89 -18.74 -0.84
N PHE A 231 1.06 -19.30 -2.02
CA PHE A 231 -0.06 -19.64 -2.88
C PHE A 231 -0.62 -21.00 -2.45
N VAL A 232 -1.92 -21.07 -2.28
CA VAL A 232 -2.65 -22.30 -1.98
C VAL A 232 -3.60 -22.56 -3.13
N ASP A 233 -3.30 -23.62 -3.87
CA ASP A 233 -4.15 -24.12 -4.94
C ASP A 233 -5.54 -24.48 -4.36
N ALA A 234 -6.56 -23.75 -4.82
CA ALA A 234 -7.96 -23.98 -4.46
C ALA A 234 -8.70 -24.88 -5.49
N GLY A 235 -7.97 -25.52 -6.40
CA GLY A 235 -8.48 -26.46 -7.40
C GLY A 235 -9.02 -25.79 -8.66
N ASN A 236 -8.54 -24.60 -9.00
CA ASN A 236 -8.83 -23.90 -10.26
C ASN A 236 -7.51 -23.51 -10.94
N ALA A 237 -7.23 -24.10 -12.11
CA ALA A 237 -5.96 -23.92 -12.82
C ALA A 237 -5.82 -22.56 -13.53
N ASP A 238 -6.94 -21.88 -13.81
CA ASP A 238 -6.96 -20.56 -14.47
C ASP A 238 -6.86 -19.40 -13.46
N ALA A 239 -6.79 -19.71 -12.16
CA ALA A 239 -6.80 -18.77 -11.04
C ALA A 239 -5.41 -18.54 -10.41
#